data_AF-A0AAN9LZU9-F1
#
_entry.id   AF-A0AAN9LZU9-F1
#
_cell.length_a   1.000
_cell.length_b   1.000
_cell.length_c   1.000
_cell.angle_alpha   90.00
_cell.angle_beta   90.00
_cell.angle_gamma   90.00
#
_symmetry.space_group_name_H-M   'P 1'
#
loop_
_entity.id
_entity.type
_entity.pdbx_description
1 polymer ?
#
loop_
_entity_poly.entity_id
_entity_poly.type
_entity_poly.pdbx_seq_one_letter_code
_entity_poly.pdbx_strand_id
1 'polypeptide(L)'
;MGGVHKFTHEGINLRGDINVCIFGDPSCAKSQFLKYTSGIVPRSVYTSGKSSSAAGLTATVAKEPETWEFCIEVGAFMLAENGICCTNEFEKMDIKDQVAIHEAMEQRTISITKAGI
;
A
#
# COMPACT_ATOMS: atom_id res chain seq x y z
N MET A 1 11.98 -1.12 13.69
CA MET A 1 12.29 -2.57 13.80
C MET A 1 11.16 -3.32 13.14
N GLY A 2 11.47 -4.12 12.11
CA GLY A 2 10.54 -5.07 11.49
C GLY A 2 10.92 -6.51 11.85
N GLY A 3 10.07 -7.48 11.51
CA GLY A 3 10.43 -8.89 11.64
C GLY A 3 11.38 -9.34 10.52
N VAL A 4 11.70 -10.63 10.51
CA VAL A 4 12.62 -11.23 9.53
C VAL A 4 11.80 -11.95 8.47
N HIS A 5 12.00 -11.58 7.20
CA HIS A 5 11.46 -12.34 6.08
C HIS A 5 12.16 -13.69 5.99
N LYS A 6 11.40 -14.75 5.77
CA LYS A 6 11.94 -16.11 5.68
C LYS A 6 11.48 -16.77 4.40
N PHE A 7 12.34 -17.62 3.86
CA PHE A 7 12.00 -18.50 2.74
C PHE A 7 11.90 -19.92 3.26
N THR A 8 10.79 -20.61 2.97
CA THR A 8 10.67 -22.02 3.31
C THR A 8 11.39 -22.88 2.27
N HIS A 9 11.75 -24.11 2.65
CA HIS A 9 12.34 -25.07 1.70
C HIS A 9 11.40 -25.44 0.55
N GLU A 10 10.09 -25.20 0.71
CA GLU A 10 9.05 -25.46 -0.30
C GLU A 10 8.85 -24.29 -1.29
N GLY A 11 9.64 -23.21 -1.17
CA GLY A 11 9.57 -22.09 -2.10
C GLY A 11 8.63 -20.96 -1.68
N ILE A 12 8.08 -20.99 -0.46
CA ILE A 12 7.08 -20.03 0.02
C ILE A 12 7.78 -18.88 0.74
N ASN A 13 7.43 -17.65 0.37
CA ASN A 13 7.87 -16.42 1.05
C ASN A 13 7.02 -16.17 2.30
N LEU A 14 7.65 -16.09 3.47
CA LEU A 14 7.01 -15.72 4.74
C LEU A 14 7.25 -14.25 5.05
N ARG A 15 6.15 -13.52 5.23
CA ARG A 15 6.13 -12.08 5.51
C ARG A 15 6.84 -11.76 6.82
N GLY A 16 7.88 -10.91 6.77
CA GLY A 16 8.57 -10.38 7.95
C GLY A 16 7.97 -9.11 8.54
N ASP A 17 7.22 -8.32 7.76
CA ASP A 17 6.65 -7.05 8.25
C ASP A 17 5.43 -7.28 9.10
N ILE A 18 5.10 -6.26 9.89
CA ILE A 18 3.94 -6.22 10.76
C ILE A 18 3.01 -5.15 10.22
N ASN A 19 1.72 -5.50 10.12
CA ASN A 19 0.67 -4.51 9.83
C ASN A 19 0.08 -4.09 11.17
N VAL A 20 0.01 -2.78 11.42
CA VAL A 20 -0.53 -2.23 12.67
C VAL A 20 -1.79 -1.43 12.33
N CYS A 21 -2.90 -1.76 12.98
CA CYS A 21 -4.16 -1.03 12.89
C CYS A 21 -4.45 -0.34 14.22
N ILE A 22 -4.86 0.93 14.18
CA ILE A 22 -5.18 1.72 15.36
C ILE A 22 -6.67 2.07 15.33
N PHE A 23 -7.42 1.55 16.29
CA PHE A 23 -8.82 1.89 16.53
C PHE A 23 -8.97 2.64 17.85
N GLY A 24 -9.99 3.50 17.93
CA GLY A 24 -10.31 4.24 19.15
C GLY A 24 -11.35 5.32 18.88
N ASP A 25 -11.69 6.08 19.90
CA ASP A 25 -12.69 7.14 19.80
C ASP A 25 -12.23 8.31 18.91
N PRO A 26 -13.17 9.12 18.39
CA PRO A 26 -12.84 10.40 17.76
C PRO A 26 -11.96 11.26 18.67
N SER A 27 -11.12 12.11 18.08
CA SER A 27 -10.25 13.04 18.81
C SER A 27 -9.13 12.44 19.68
N CYS A 28 -8.85 11.13 19.61
CA CYS A 28 -7.69 10.50 20.28
C CYS A 28 -6.34 10.68 19.55
N ALA A 29 -6.17 11.73 18.75
CA ALA A 29 -4.93 12.03 18.00
C ALA A 29 -4.38 10.90 17.09
N LYS A 30 -5.16 9.87 16.75
CA LYS A 30 -4.75 8.73 15.89
C LYS A 30 -4.10 9.18 14.57
N SER A 31 -4.71 10.14 13.88
CA SER A 31 -4.17 10.67 12.61
C SER A 31 -2.88 11.47 12.80
N GLN A 32 -2.61 12.03 13.99
CA GLN A 32 -1.33 12.70 14.26
C GLN A 32 -0.20 11.70 14.42
N PHE A 33 -0.46 10.53 15.02
CA PHE A 33 0.53 9.44 15.05
C PHE A 33 0.95 9.00 13.63
N LEU A 34 -0.02 8.82 12.73
CA LEU A 34 0.25 8.45 11.33
C LEU A 34 1.08 9.53 10.61
N LYS A 35 0.70 10.81 10.75
CA LYS A 35 1.44 11.93 10.14
C LYS A 35 2.86 12.06 10.69
N TYR A 36 3.01 11.93 12.01
CA TYR A 36 4.32 11.97 12.64
C TYR A 36 5.20 10.80 12.18
N THR A 37 4.64 9.60 12.11
CA THR A 37 5.34 8.39 11.63
C THR A 37 5.81 8.58 10.19
N SER A 38 4.96 9.13 9.32
CA SER A 38 5.32 9.45 7.94
C SER A 38 6.34 10.59 7.80
N GLY A 39 6.59 11.37 8.85
CA GLY A 39 7.61 12.42 8.85
C GLY A 39 8.99 11.92 9.29
N ILE A 40 9.03 10.85 10.11
CA ILE A 40 10.28 10.33 10.67
C ILE A 40 10.83 9.11 9.92
N VAL A 41 9.95 8.33 9.27
CA VAL A 41 10.35 7.09 8.59
C VAL A 41 10.77 7.39 7.15
N PRO A 42 11.96 6.95 6.70
CA PRO A 42 12.35 7.11 5.31
C PRO A 42 11.45 6.27 4.39
N ARG A 43 11.16 6.76 3.19
CA ARG A 43 10.29 6.08 2.20
C ARG A 43 8.88 5.76 2.73
N SER A 44 8.34 6.63 3.59
CA SER A 44 6.95 6.51 4.03
C SER A 44 6.01 7.32 3.16
N VAL A 45 4.80 6.81 2.95
CA VAL A 45 3.72 7.48 2.24
C VAL A 45 2.53 7.62 3.18
N TYR A 46 1.97 8.82 3.28
CA TYR A 46 0.70 9.05 3.98
C TYR A 46 -0.43 9.21 2.98
N THR A 47 -1.52 8.48 3.17
CA THR A 47 -2.71 8.57 2.33
C THR A 47 -4.01 8.47 3.15
N SER A 48 -5.11 9.03 2.63
CA SER A 48 -6.46 8.83 3.18
C SER A 48 -7.19 7.78 2.37
N GLY A 49 -7.83 6.83 3.04
CA GLY A 49 -8.65 5.79 2.43
C GLY A 49 -9.85 6.33 1.67
N LYS A 50 -10.34 7.54 1.99
CA LYS A 50 -11.42 8.20 1.26
C LYS A 50 -10.96 8.77 -0.09
N SER A 51 -9.74 9.28 -0.17
CA SER A 51 -9.18 9.87 -1.39
C SER A 51 -8.36 8.88 -2.21
N SER A 52 -8.20 7.66 -1.72
CA SER A 52 -7.45 6.60 -2.38
C SER A 52 -8.38 5.66 -3.12
N SER A 53 -7.98 5.23 -4.30
CA SER A 53 -8.60 4.13 -5.03
C SER A 53 -7.65 2.93 -5.07
N ALA A 54 -8.16 1.74 -5.39
CA ALA A 54 -7.33 0.54 -5.60
C ALA A 54 -6.14 0.83 -6.52
N ALA A 55 -6.41 1.52 -7.63
CA ALA A 55 -5.43 1.83 -8.67
C ALA A 55 -4.37 2.84 -8.19
N GLY A 56 -4.77 3.83 -7.37
CA GLY A 56 -3.83 4.79 -6.77
C GLY A 56 -2.98 4.20 -5.63
N LEU A 57 -3.48 3.16 -4.95
CA LEU A 57 -2.76 2.47 -3.88
C LEU A 57 -1.79 1.43 -4.43
N THR A 58 -2.18 0.69 -5.47
CA THR A 58 -1.41 -0.43 -6.01
C THR A 58 -0.56 0.03 -7.19
N ALA A 59 -1.10 -0.04 -8.40
CA ALA A 59 -0.53 0.56 -9.59
C ALA A 59 -1.63 0.74 -10.65
N THR A 60 -1.37 1.63 -11.60
CA THR A 60 -2.28 1.91 -12.72
C THR A 60 -1.56 1.73 -14.04
N VAL A 61 -2.26 1.26 -15.07
CA VAL A 61 -1.72 1.25 -16.44
C VAL A 61 -2.23 2.49 -17.15
N ALA A 62 -1.31 3.36 -17.56
CA ALA A 62 -1.58 4.58 -18.30
C ALA A 62 -0.94 4.49 -19.70
N LYS A 63 -1.59 5.08 -20.70
CA LYS A 63 -1.03 5.15 -22.05
C LYS A 63 -0.27 6.46 -22.19
N GLU A 64 1.01 6.38 -22.50
CA GLU A 64 1.84 7.56 -22.67
C GLU A 64 1.53 8.23 -24.03
N PRO A 65 1.24 9.55 -24.06
CA PRO A 65 0.80 10.22 -25.28
C PRO A 65 1.90 10.41 -26.33
N GLU A 66 3.17 10.35 -25.93
CA GLU A 66 4.31 10.51 -26.84
C GLU A 66 4.70 9.20 -27.55
N THR A 67 4.81 8.11 -26.79
CA THR A 67 5.23 6.79 -27.29
C THR A 67 4.06 5.92 -27.74
N TRP A 68 2.84 6.25 -27.32
CA TRP A 68 1.63 5.42 -27.46
C TRP A 68 1.74 4.02 -26.84
N GLU A 69 2.72 3.80 -25.96
CA GLU A 69 2.90 2.57 -25.21
C GLU A 69 2.13 2.61 -23.88
N PHE A 70 1.87 1.43 -23.33
CA PHE A 70 1.26 1.28 -22.02
C PHE A 70 2.36 1.23 -20.96
N CYS A 71 2.37 2.22 -20.06
CA CYS A 71 3.32 2.32 -18.95
C CYS A 71 2.61 2.01 -17.62
N ILE A 72 3.35 1.42 -16.70
CA ILE A 72 2.86 1.17 -15.33
C ILE A 72 3.20 2.38 -14.47
N GLU A 73 2.17 3.05 -13.98
CA GLU A 73 2.29 4.09 -12.96
C GLU A 73 2.22 3.47 -11.57
N VAL A 74 3.20 3.84 -10.76
CA VAL A 74 3.43 3.27 -9.43
C VAL A 74 2.49 3.91 -8.41
N GLY A 75 1.77 3.08 -7.64
CA GLY A 75 0.88 3.55 -6.57
C GLY A 75 1.58 3.71 -5.21
N ALA A 76 0.81 4.19 -4.23
CA ALA A 76 1.31 4.51 -2.90
C ALA A 76 2.04 3.36 -2.18
N PHE A 77 1.56 2.11 -2.28
CA PHE A 77 2.19 0.96 -1.62
C PHE A 77 3.55 0.60 -2.23
N MET A 78 3.66 0.66 -3.56
CA MET A 78 4.94 0.43 -4.25
C MET A 78 5.94 1.55 -3.97
N LEU A 79 5.48 2.81 -3.93
CA LEU A 79 6.34 3.95 -3.57
C LEU A 79 6.89 3.82 -2.14
N ALA A 80 6.11 3.22 -1.24
CA ALA A 80 6.48 2.95 0.14
C ALA A 80 7.27 1.63 0.34
N GLU A 81 7.80 1.02 -0.73
CA GLU A 81 8.60 -0.21 -0.62
C GLU A 81 9.77 -0.03 0.36
N ASN A 82 9.94 -1.01 1.26
CA ASN A 82 10.89 -1.00 2.38
C ASN A 82 10.71 0.15 3.40
N GLY A 83 9.59 0.88 3.31
CA GLY A 83 9.18 1.92 4.26
C GLY A 83 7.85 1.57 4.91
N ILE A 84 7.02 2.59 5.17
CA ILE A 84 5.70 2.43 5.79
C ILE A 84 4.66 3.22 4.98
N CYS A 85 3.61 2.53 4.55
CA CYS A 85 2.40 3.18 4.03
C CYS A 85 1.41 3.42 5.17
N CYS A 86 1.13 4.67 5.48
CA CYS A 86 0.19 5.10 6.51
C CYS A 86 -1.16 5.44 5.88
N THR A 87 -2.17 4.57 6.08
CA THR A 87 -3.54 4.79 5.58
C THR A 87 -4.45 5.28 6.70
N ASN A 88 -4.92 6.52 6.61
CA ASN A 88 -5.92 7.07 7.52
C ASN A 88 -7.34 6.82 7.01
N GLU A 89 -8.35 6.77 7.88
CA GLU A 89 -9.76 6.57 7.49
C GLU A 89 -9.99 5.32 6.63
N PHE A 90 -9.35 4.21 7.01
CA PHE A 90 -9.45 2.93 6.31
C PHE A 90 -10.91 2.44 6.19
N GLU A 91 -11.73 2.76 7.19
CA GLU A 91 -13.17 2.46 7.23
C GLU A 91 -13.98 3.20 6.17
N LYS A 92 -13.45 4.30 5.60
CA LYS A 92 -14.11 5.08 4.54
C LYS A 92 -13.73 4.63 3.13
N MET A 93 -12.83 3.65 3.02
CA MET A 93 -12.44 3.08 1.73
C MET A 93 -13.55 2.16 1.20
N ASP A 94 -13.76 2.16 -0.11
CA ASP A 94 -14.73 1.25 -0.72
C ASP A 94 -14.29 -0.21 -0.56
N ILE A 95 -15.26 -1.11 -0.39
CA ILE A 95 -15.00 -2.55 -0.19
C ILE A 95 -14.16 -3.14 -1.33
N LYS A 96 -14.38 -2.68 -2.56
CA LYS A 96 -13.60 -3.12 -3.73
C LYS A 96 -12.13 -2.71 -3.62
N ASP A 97 -11.86 -1.51 -3.12
CA ASP A 97 -10.52 -1.00 -2.92
C ASP A 97 -9.82 -1.71 -1.75
N GLN A 98 -10.56 -2.03 -0.68
CA GLN A 98 -10.06 -2.85 0.43
C GLN A 98 -9.65 -4.26 -0.02
N VAL A 99 -10.41 -4.88 -0.93
CA VAL A 99 -10.06 -6.21 -1.45
C VAL A 99 -8.80 -6.15 -2.32
N ALA A 100 -8.63 -5.10 -3.12
CA ALA A 100 -7.47 -4.95 -4.01
C ALA A 100 -6.13 -4.85 -3.25
N ILE A 101 -6.14 -4.36 -2.02
CA ILE A 101 -4.93 -4.18 -1.21
C ILE A 101 -4.58 -5.40 -0.36
N HIS A 102 -5.47 -6.41 -0.26
CA HIS A 102 -5.19 -7.62 0.52
C HIS A 102 -3.97 -8.38 0.00
N GLU A 103 -3.81 -8.47 -1.33
CA GLU A 103 -2.63 -9.10 -1.93
C GLU A 103 -1.34 -8.38 -1.50
N ALA A 104 -1.33 -7.04 -1.61
CA ALA A 104 -0.19 -6.23 -1.22
C ALA A 104 0.14 -6.36 0.27
N MET A 105 -0.88 -6.46 1.13
CA MET A 105 -0.68 -6.57 2.58
C MET A 105 -0.23 -7.96 3.03
N GLU A 106 -0.64 -9.02 2.33
CA GLU A 106 -0.36 -10.42 2.67
C GLU A 106 0.93 -10.92 1.99
N GLN A 107 0.99 -10.82 0.67
CA GLN A 107 2.07 -11.38 -0.13
C GLN A 107 3.21 -10.38 -0.37
N ARG A 108 2.98 -9.09 -0.11
CA ARG A 108 3.86 -7.97 -0.54
C ARG A 108 4.15 -7.98 -2.04
N THR A 109 3.18 -8.43 -2.82
CA THR A 109 3.18 -8.40 -4.28
C THR A 109 1.89 -7.75 -4.76
N ILE A 110 1.95 -7.17 -5.95
CA ILE A 110 0.79 -6.60 -6.63
C ILE A 110 0.76 -7.22 -8.02
N SER A 111 -0.30 -7.96 -8.29
CA SER A 111 -0.53 -8.56 -9.60
C SER A 111 -1.38 -7.60 -10.44
N ILE A 112 -0.86 -7.22 -11.60
CA ILE A 112 -1.58 -6.40 -12.58
C ILE A 112 -1.85 -7.30 -13.78
N THR A 113 -3.07 -7.22 -14.30
CA THR A 113 -3.43 -7.90 -15.56
C THR A 113 -4.33 -6.97 -16.33
N LYS A 114 -3.73 -6.06 -17.10
CA LYS A 114 -4.45 -5.00 -17.81
C LYS A 114 -3.72 -4.59 -19.07
N ALA A 115 -4.47 -4.34 -20.14
CA ALA A 115 -3.95 -3.91 -21.44
C ALA A 115 -2.87 -4.84 -22.05
N GLY A 116 -2.88 -6.13 -21.70
CA GLY A 116 -1.92 -7.12 -22.19
C GLY A 116 -0.61 -7.18 -21.38
N ILE A 117 -0.57 -6.55 -20.20
CA ILE A 117 0.53 -6.55 -19.23
C ILE A 117 0.06 -7.21 -17.94
#